data_AF-A0A0D2LN70-F1
#
_entry.id   AF-A0A0D2LN70-F1
#
_cell.length_a   1.000
_cell.length_b   1.000
_cell.length_c   1.000
_cell.angle_alpha   90.00
_cell.angle_beta   90.00
_cell.angle_gamma   90.00
#
_symmetry.space_group_name_H-M   'P 1'
#
loop_
_entity.id
_entity.type
_entity.pdbx_description
1 polymer ?
#
loop_
_entity_poly.entity_id
_entity_poly.type
_entity_poly.pdbx_seq_one_letter_code
_entity_poly.pdbx_strand_id
1 'polypeptide(L)'
;MKLDVNVLRYLSKEEFRVLTAVEMGQKNHELVPAPLVDSISGLKHGGAFRCLKTLLRHKLVHHEAQKYDGYRLTTLGYDFLAIRTLAARGHVVSVGRQIGVGKESDIFEVLSEDGEILALKLHRLGRTSFRAVKSKRDYLGKRNSFSWLYLSRLAALKA
;
A
#
# COMPACT_ATOMS: atom_id res chain seq x y z
N MET A 1 12.32 -5.78 -0.73
CA MET A 1 11.34 -6.49 0.11
C MET A 1 10.51 -7.39 -0.80
N LYS A 2 10.36 -8.67 -0.45
CA LYS A 2 9.52 -9.63 -1.18
C LYS A 2 8.08 -9.51 -0.64
N LEU A 3 7.09 -9.66 -1.51
CA LEU A 3 5.68 -9.66 -1.11
C LEU A 3 5.34 -11.03 -0.51
N ASP A 4 5.14 -11.09 0.81
CA ASP A 4 4.70 -12.32 1.48
C ASP A 4 3.17 -12.37 1.52
N VAL A 5 2.62 -13.03 0.51
CA VAL A 5 1.17 -13.18 0.27
C VAL A 5 0.45 -13.85 1.45
N ASN A 6 1.15 -14.65 2.25
CA ASN A 6 0.59 -15.32 3.42
C ASN A 6 0.07 -14.34 4.46
N VAL A 7 0.69 -13.15 4.58
CA VAL A 7 0.26 -12.13 5.56
C VAL A 7 -1.13 -11.57 5.22
N LEU A 8 -1.54 -11.56 3.93
CA LEU A 8 -2.89 -11.14 3.52
C LEU A 8 -3.99 -11.99 4.16
N ARG A 9 -3.72 -13.28 4.40
CA ARG A 9 -4.68 -14.23 5.00
C ARG A 9 -4.90 -13.98 6.49
N TYR A 10 -3.90 -13.46 7.20
CA TYR A 10 -3.95 -13.27 8.66
C TYR A 10 -4.47 -11.90 9.10
N LEU A 11 -4.61 -10.95 8.17
CA LEU A 11 -5.14 -9.62 8.46
C LEU A 11 -6.66 -9.65 8.49
N SER A 12 -7.25 -9.17 9.59
CA SER A 12 -8.70 -9.03 9.74
C SER A 12 -9.21 -7.76 9.06
N LYS A 13 -10.54 -7.65 8.95
CA LYS A 13 -11.22 -6.47 8.38
C LYS A 13 -10.86 -5.17 9.11
N GLU A 14 -10.60 -5.24 10.42
CA GLU A 14 -10.23 -4.08 11.23
C GLU A 14 -8.84 -3.57 10.89
N GLU A 15 -7.86 -4.45 10.68
CA GLU A 15 -6.52 -4.02 10.23
C GLU A 15 -6.56 -3.37 8.86
N PHE A 16 -7.35 -3.89 7.91
CA PHE A 16 -7.51 -3.22 6.61
C PHE A 16 -8.17 -1.86 6.73
N ARG A 17 -9.13 -1.71 7.65
CA ARG A 17 -9.78 -0.42 7.90
C ARG A 17 -8.79 0.60 8.47
N VAL A 18 -7.94 0.20 9.41
CA VAL A 18 -6.86 1.03 9.94
C VAL A 18 -5.81 1.36 8.87
N LEU A 19 -5.45 0.40 8.03
CA LEU A 19 -4.51 0.62 6.92
C LEU A 19 -5.06 1.62 5.90
N THR A 20 -6.37 1.55 5.62
CA THR A 20 -7.08 2.52 4.76
C THR A 20 -7.13 3.90 5.42
N ALA A 21 -7.35 3.97 6.74
CA ALA A 21 -7.32 5.22 7.48
C ALA A 21 -5.94 5.91 7.40
N VAL A 22 -4.84 5.14 7.46
CA VAL A 22 -3.49 5.67 7.25
C VAL A 22 -3.31 6.19 5.81
N GLU A 23 -3.81 5.47 4.78
CA GLU A 23 -3.77 5.94 3.39
C GLU A 23 -4.53 7.26 3.20
N MET A 24 -5.70 7.38 3.83
CA MET A 24 -6.50 8.61 3.80
C MET A 24 -5.79 9.76 4.51
N GLY A 25 -5.22 9.52 5.70
CA GLY A 25 -4.44 10.51 6.43
C GLY A 25 -3.20 10.98 5.66
N GLN A 26 -2.57 10.07 4.92
CA GLN A 26 -1.37 10.37 4.14
C GLN A 26 -1.60 11.31 2.95
N LYS A 27 -2.85 11.52 2.53
CA LYS A 27 -3.18 12.49 1.48
C LYS A 27 -2.94 13.94 1.92
N ASN A 28 -3.00 14.19 3.24
CA ASN A 28 -2.88 15.52 3.84
C ASN A 28 -1.63 15.66 4.71
N HIS A 29 -1.15 14.59 5.35
CA HIS A 29 0.00 14.59 6.25
C HIS A 29 1.05 13.56 5.82
N GLU A 30 2.33 13.89 5.80
CA GLU A 30 3.39 12.92 5.47
C GLU A 30 3.48 11.79 6.53
N LEU A 31 3.34 12.17 7.80
CA LEU A 31 3.23 11.29 8.97
C LEU A 31 1.84 11.45 9.58
N VAL A 32 1.10 10.34 9.73
CA VAL A 32 -0.26 10.34 10.27
C VAL A 32 -0.21 9.99 11.76
N PRO A 33 -0.63 10.88 12.68
CA PRO A 33 -0.60 10.61 14.11
C PRO A 33 -1.63 9.55 14.50
N ALA A 34 -1.33 8.73 15.50
CA ALA A 34 -2.21 7.67 16.03
C ALA A 34 -3.66 8.14 16.32
N PRO A 35 -3.90 9.29 17.00
CA PRO A 35 -5.27 9.76 17.26
C PRO A 35 -6.04 10.11 15.98
N LEU A 36 -5.36 10.57 14.93
CA LEU A 36 -5.99 10.82 13.64
C LEU A 36 -6.37 9.51 12.95
N VAL A 37 -5.50 8.49 13.04
CA VAL A 37 -5.82 7.14 12.54
C VAL A 37 -7.05 6.58 13.24
N ASP A 38 -7.13 6.71 14.56
CA ASP A 38 -8.29 6.23 15.34
C ASP A 38 -9.57 6.94 14.89
N SER A 39 -9.52 8.27 14.77
CA SER A 39 -10.64 9.11 14.31
C SER A 39 -11.13 8.74 12.91
N ILE A 40 -10.22 8.53 11.96
CA ILE A 40 -10.57 8.16 10.58
C ILE A 40 -11.05 6.71 10.50
N SER A 41 -10.45 5.81 11.28
CA SER A 41 -10.82 4.40 11.29
C SER A 41 -12.25 4.19 11.84
N GLY A 42 -12.69 5.02 12.79
CA GLY A 42 -14.02 4.94 13.37
C GLY A 42 -14.30 3.59 14.04
N LEU A 43 -13.26 2.93 14.57
CA LEU A 43 -13.40 1.68 15.30
C LEU A 43 -13.98 1.96 16.70
N LYS A 44 -14.98 1.16 17.11
CA LYS A 44 -15.54 1.26 18.45
C LYS A 44 -14.49 0.75 19.47
N HIS A 45 -14.20 1.53 20.51
CA HIS A 45 -13.31 1.19 21.65
C HIS A 45 -11.79 1.23 21.41
N GLY A 46 -11.27 2.10 20.52
CA GLY A 46 -9.81 2.35 20.45
C GLY A 46 -8.97 1.16 19.97
N GLY A 47 -9.59 0.23 19.23
CA GLY A 47 -8.91 -0.94 18.64
C GLY A 47 -7.81 -0.59 17.64
N ALA A 48 -7.76 0.67 17.17
CA ALA A 48 -6.78 1.14 16.19
C ALA A 48 -5.33 0.91 16.65
N PHE A 49 -5.03 1.10 17.94
CA PHE A 49 -3.66 0.94 18.44
C PHE A 49 -3.19 -0.52 18.41
N ARG A 50 -4.09 -1.47 18.71
CA ARG A 50 -3.81 -2.91 18.60
C ARG A 50 -3.55 -3.30 17.14
N CYS A 51 -4.39 -2.83 16.23
CA CYS A 51 -4.20 -3.05 14.80
C CYS A 51 -2.88 -2.42 14.30
N LEU A 52 -2.55 -1.19 14.70
CA LEU A 52 -1.29 -0.52 14.34
C LEU A 52 -0.06 -1.33 14.77
N LYS A 53 -0.06 -1.91 15.98
CA LYS A 53 1.01 -2.82 16.43
C LYS A 53 1.13 -4.06 15.54
N THR A 54 0.01 -4.65 15.13
CA THR A 54 0.01 -5.80 14.21
C THR A 54 0.51 -5.40 12.82
N LEU A 55 0.07 -4.26 12.29
CA LEU A 55 0.51 -3.72 11.00
C LEU A 55 2.02 -3.40 10.99
N LEU A 56 2.57 -2.92 12.12
CA LEU A 56 4.00 -2.71 12.30
C LEU A 56 4.79 -4.02 12.29
N ARG A 57 4.31 -5.06 12.99
CA ARG A 57 4.96 -6.40 12.98
C ARG A 57 5.07 -6.96 11.57
N HIS A 58 4.05 -6.72 10.74
CA HIS A 58 4.03 -7.14 9.34
C HIS A 58 4.71 -6.15 8.38
N LYS A 59 5.32 -5.06 8.88
CA LYS A 59 6.00 -4.03 8.07
C LYS A 59 5.12 -3.36 7.01
N LEU A 60 3.80 -3.34 7.23
CA LEU A 60 2.81 -2.68 6.35
C LEU A 60 2.73 -1.18 6.62
N VAL A 61 3.07 -0.80 7.83
CA VAL A 61 3.19 0.58 8.28
C VAL A 61 4.59 0.76 8.85
N HIS A 62 5.14 1.96 8.70
CA HIS A 62 6.39 2.37 9.32
C HIS A 62 6.09 3.44 10.35
N HIS A 63 6.65 3.27 11.54
CA HIS A 63 6.55 4.22 12.64
C HIS A 63 7.79 5.11 12.64
N GLU A 64 7.58 6.42 12.76
CA GLU A 64 8.63 7.41 12.77
C GLU A 64 8.37 8.40 13.90
N ALA A 65 9.38 8.64 14.74
CA ALA A 65 9.28 9.46 15.95
C ALA A 65 10.30 10.62 16.00
N GLN A 66 11.01 10.91 14.89
CA GLN A 66 12.11 11.88 14.90
C GLN A 66 11.67 13.33 15.10
N LYS A 67 10.56 13.75 14.49
CA LYS A 67 10.00 15.12 14.63
C LYS A 67 8.63 15.12 15.29
N TYR A 68 7.79 14.17 14.88
CA TYR A 68 6.45 13.96 15.41
C TYR A 68 6.20 12.46 15.43
N ASP A 69 5.52 11.98 16.47
CA ASP A 69 5.11 10.58 16.55
C ASP A 69 4.01 10.31 15.52
N GLY A 70 4.32 9.49 14.51
CA GLY A 70 3.39 9.22 13.44
C GLY A 70 3.70 7.94 12.66
N TYR A 71 2.70 7.58 11.86
CA TYR A 71 2.70 6.38 11.04
C TYR A 71 2.68 6.76 9.58
N ARG A 72 3.47 6.07 8.77
CA ARG A 72 3.45 6.16 7.31
C ARG A 72 3.24 4.81 6.67
N LEU A 73 2.50 4.79 5.55
CA LEU A 73 2.26 3.57 4.79
C LEU A 73 3.57 3.13 4.09
N THR A 74 3.85 1.83 4.11
CA THR A 74 4.95 1.26 3.34
C THR A 74 4.49 0.87 1.94
N THR A 75 5.44 0.59 1.04
CA THR A 75 5.14 0.05 -0.28
C THR A 75 4.36 -1.26 -0.20
N LEU A 76 4.71 -2.15 0.73
CA LEU A 76 3.96 -3.38 0.96
C LEU A 76 2.55 -3.11 1.48
N GLY A 77 2.37 -2.17 2.42
CA GLY A 77 1.05 -1.78 2.92
C GLY A 77 0.13 -1.31 1.79
N TYR A 78 0.68 -0.55 0.83
CA TYR A 78 -0.07 -0.09 -0.33
C TYR A 78 -0.46 -1.22 -1.28
N ASP A 79 0.44 -2.17 -1.55
CA ASP A 79 0.10 -3.33 -2.38
C ASP A 79 -1.01 -4.18 -1.75
N PHE A 80 -0.97 -4.33 -0.43
CA PHE A 80 -1.97 -5.10 0.30
C PHE A 80 -3.36 -4.45 0.20
N LEU A 81 -3.44 -3.11 0.26
CA LEU A 81 -4.68 -2.37 0.00
C LEU A 81 -5.16 -2.56 -1.45
N ALA A 82 -4.26 -2.52 -2.42
CA ALA A 82 -4.59 -2.72 -3.83
C ALA A 82 -5.16 -4.13 -4.08
N ILE A 83 -4.47 -5.16 -3.59
CA ILE A 83 -4.90 -6.57 -3.71
C ILE A 83 -6.24 -6.78 -3.00
N ARG A 84 -6.42 -6.22 -1.80
CA ARG A 84 -7.70 -6.29 -1.07
C ARG A 84 -8.84 -5.66 -1.86
N THR A 85 -8.58 -4.55 -2.56
CA THR A 85 -9.59 -3.87 -3.38
C THR A 85 -9.96 -4.71 -4.61
N LEU A 86 -8.98 -5.34 -5.25
CA LEU A 86 -9.23 -6.25 -6.37
C LEU A 86 -10.01 -7.49 -5.94
N ALA A 87 -9.68 -8.05 -4.77
CA ALA A 87 -10.41 -9.16 -4.19
C ALA A 87 -11.83 -8.77 -3.78
N ALA A 88 -12.04 -7.59 -3.20
CA ALA A 88 -13.37 -7.11 -2.84
C ALA A 88 -14.29 -6.83 -4.05
N ARG A 89 -13.70 -6.63 -5.24
CA ARG A 89 -14.43 -6.46 -6.51
C ARG A 89 -14.70 -7.78 -7.25
N GLY A 90 -14.21 -8.91 -6.74
CA GLY A 90 -14.35 -10.22 -7.39
C GLY A 90 -13.37 -10.47 -8.56
N HIS A 91 -12.42 -9.57 -8.82
CA HIS A 91 -11.45 -9.77 -9.92
C HIS A 91 -10.31 -10.72 -9.56
N VAL A 92 -10.01 -10.87 -8.27
CA VAL A 92 -8.87 -11.68 -7.79
C VAL A 92 -9.29 -12.49 -6.57
N VAL A 93 -9.36 -13.81 -6.72
CA VAL A 93 -9.65 -14.75 -5.62
C VAL A 93 -8.38 -15.11 -4.88
N SER A 94 -7.31 -15.40 -5.61
CA SER A 94 -6.04 -15.82 -5.02
C SER A 94 -4.86 -15.21 -5.75
N VAL A 95 -3.81 -14.92 -4.99
CA VAL A 95 -2.53 -14.48 -5.53
C VAL A 95 -1.56 -15.65 -5.38
N GLY A 96 -1.05 -16.10 -6.51
CA GLY A 96 -0.14 -17.22 -6.65
C GLY A 96 1.32 -16.79 -6.60
N ARG A 97 2.16 -17.51 -7.36
CA ARG A 97 3.60 -17.29 -7.39
C ARG A 97 3.97 -15.98 -8.07
N GLN A 98 5.15 -15.48 -7.73
CA GLN A 98 5.77 -14.39 -8.46
C GLN A 98 6.32 -14.93 -9.79
N ILE A 99 5.80 -14.41 -10.90
CA ILE A 99 6.22 -14.80 -12.26
C ILE A 99 7.46 -14.01 -12.67
N GLY A 100 7.55 -12.74 -12.29
CA GLY A 100 8.65 -11.87 -12.70
C GLY A 100 8.96 -10.75 -11.72
N VAL A 101 10.25 -10.43 -11.59
CA VAL A 101 10.76 -9.26 -10.88
C VAL A 101 11.42 -8.35 -11.91
N GLY A 102 10.80 -7.23 -12.24
CA GLY A 102 11.37 -6.20 -13.09
C GLY A 102 12.06 -5.09 -12.28
N LYS A 103 12.70 -4.15 -12.98
CA LYS A 103 13.27 -2.94 -12.37
C LYS A 103 12.19 -2.00 -11.82
N GLU A 104 11.03 -1.97 -12.47
CA GLU A 104 9.94 -1.02 -12.22
C GLU A 104 8.61 -1.68 -11.90
N SER A 105 8.54 -3.01 -11.96
CA SER A 105 7.31 -3.73 -11.66
C SER A 105 7.58 -5.14 -11.19
N ASP A 106 6.77 -5.62 -10.25
CA ASP A 106 6.71 -7.01 -9.87
C ASP A 106 5.46 -7.64 -10.52
N ILE A 107 5.58 -8.83 -11.09
CA ILE A 107 4.49 -9.54 -11.78
C ILE A 107 4.15 -10.81 -10.99
N PHE A 108 2.89 -10.97 -10.63
CA PHE A 108 2.34 -12.10 -9.89
C PHE A 108 1.26 -12.80 -10.70
N GLU A 109 1.19 -14.12 -10.54
CA GLU A 109 0.08 -14.93 -11.04
C GLU A 109 -1.12 -14.73 -10.11
N VAL A 110 -2.31 -14.49 -10.65
CA VAL A 110 -3.55 -14.37 -9.87
C VAL A 110 -4.68 -15.17 -10.52
N LEU A 111 -5.57 -15.71 -9.69
CA LEU A 111 -6.74 -16.46 -10.15
C LEU A 111 -7.98 -15.56 -10.06
N SER A 112 -8.73 -15.46 -11.16
CA SER A 112 -10.05 -14.81 -11.20
C SER A 112 -11.13 -15.71 -10.57
N GLU A 113 -12.31 -15.17 -10.29
CA GLU A 113 -13.49 -15.94 -9.88
C GLU A 113 -13.92 -16.94 -10.95
N ASP A 114 -13.72 -16.60 -12.23
CA ASP A 114 -14.04 -17.46 -13.39
C ASP A 114 -13.05 -18.63 -13.58
N GLY A 115 -12.03 -18.76 -12.73
CA GLY A 115 -10.98 -19.77 -12.85
C GLY A 115 -9.88 -19.43 -13.86
N GLU A 116 -9.94 -18.24 -14.46
CA GLU A 116 -8.90 -17.75 -15.37
C GLU A 116 -7.63 -17.31 -14.61
N ILE A 117 -6.48 -17.65 -15.18
CA ILE A 117 -5.17 -17.21 -14.67
C ILE A 117 -4.82 -15.88 -15.32
N LEU A 118 -4.74 -14.84 -14.49
CA LEU A 118 -4.38 -13.48 -14.88
C LEU A 118 -3.01 -13.10 -14.32
N ALA A 119 -2.42 -12.05 -14.89
CA ALA A 119 -1.19 -11.46 -14.39
C ALA A 119 -1.46 -10.16 -13.63
N LEU A 120 -1.10 -10.11 -12.35
CA LEU A 120 -1.11 -8.89 -11.54
C LEU A 120 0.24 -8.19 -11.64
N LYS A 121 0.23 -6.98 -12.21
CA LYS A 121 1.41 -6.12 -12.31
C LYS A 121 1.40 -5.03 -11.23
N LEU A 122 2.34 -5.11 -10.29
CA LEU A 122 2.54 -4.09 -9.26
C LEU A 122 3.64 -3.13 -9.69
N HIS A 123 3.32 -1.85 -9.86
CA HIS A 123 4.29 -0.82 -10.23
C HIS A 123 5.16 -0.42 -9.02
N ARG A 124 6.48 -0.44 -9.21
CA ARG A 124 7.53 -0.18 -8.23
C ARG A 124 8.45 0.95 -8.71
N LEU A 125 7.98 2.19 -8.63
CA LEU A 125 8.83 3.33 -8.92
C LEU A 125 9.78 3.57 -7.73
N GLY A 126 11.08 3.73 -8.01
CA GLY A 126 12.09 4.10 -7.01
C GLY A 126 12.89 2.95 -6.36
N ARG A 127 12.82 1.72 -6.88
CA ARG A 127 13.49 0.54 -6.27
C ARG A 127 15.02 0.58 -6.35
N THR A 128 15.62 1.18 -7.39
CA THR A 128 17.09 1.25 -7.50
C THR A 128 17.68 2.38 -8.35
N SER A 129 17.00 2.93 -9.38
CA SER A 129 17.76 3.77 -10.34
C SER A 129 16.92 4.68 -11.24
N PHE A 130 15.97 5.39 -10.67
CA PHE A 130 15.35 6.54 -11.33
C PHE A 130 15.56 7.83 -10.51
N ARG A 131 16.82 8.28 -10.43
CA ARG A 131 17.11 9.66 -9.96
C ARG A 131 16.43 10.71 -10.84
N ALA A 132 16.14 10.36 -12.10
CA ALA A 132 15.54 11.25 -13.10
C ALA A 132 14.00 11.37 -13.05
N VAL A 133 13.26 10.55 -12.27
CA VAL A 133 11.79 10.75 -12.12
C VAL A 133 11.47 12.10 -11.48
N LYS A 134 12.34 12.60 -10.58
CA LYS A 134 12.23 13.96 -10.05
C LYS A 134 12.32 15.06 -11.12
N SER A 135 12.97 14.78 -12.26
CA SER A 135 13.18 15.73 -13.36
C SER A 135 12.01 15.75 -14.35
N LYS A 136 11.30 14.63 -14.53
CA LYS A 136 10.13 14.58 -15.44
C LYS A 136 8.88 15.17 -14.77
N ARG A 137 8.67 16.46 -15.01
CA ARG A 137 7.50 17.27 -14.59
C ARG A 137 6.14 16.61 -14.89
N ASP A 138 6.07 15.74 -15.89
CA ASP A 138 4.84 15.02 -16.30
C ASP A 138 4.20 14.16 -15.20
N TYR A 139 4.98 13.68 -14.22
CA TYR A 139 4.42 12.87 -13.13
C TYR A 139 4.03 13.69 -11.89
N LEU A 140 4.48 14.94 -11.78
CA LEU A 140 4.35 15.74 -10.55
C LEU A 140 3.07 16.58 -10.49
N GLY A 141 2.47 16.91 -11.64
CA GLY A 141 1.34 17.86 -11.67
C GLY A 141 1.65 19.16 -10.91
N LYS A 142 0.71 19.63 -10.07
CA LYS A 142 0.80 20.89 -9.29
C LYS A 142 1.25 20.74 -7.82
N ARG A 143 1.78 19.58 -7.38
CA ARG A 143 2.09 19.34 -5.95
C ARG A 143 3.59 19.37 -5.64
N ASN A 144 3.97 20.09 -4.56
CA ASN A 144 5.35 20.25 -4.09
C ASN A 144 5.87 19.09 -3.22
N SER A 145 4.98 18.27 -2.64
CA SER A 145 5.32 17.06 -1.89
C SER A 145 4.67 15.84 -2.54
N PHE A 146 5.45 14.79 -2.80
CA PHE A 146 4.99 13.56 -3.41
C PHE A 146 5.70 12.35 -2.81
N SER A 147 4.92 11.35 -2.43
CA SER A 147 5.44 10.04 -2.03
C SER A 147 5.65 9.18 -3.27
N TRP A 148 6.67 8.30 -3.25
CA TRP A 148 6.87 7.29 -4.30
C TRP A 148 5.62 6.43 -4.54
N LEU A 149 4.80 6.23 -3.50
CA LEU A 149 3.49 5.56 -3.60
C LEU A 149 2.54 6.28 -4.56
N TYR A 150 2.49 7.61 -4.48
CA TYR A 150 1.63 8.42 -5.34
C TYR A 150 2.08 8.37 -6.80
N LEU A 151 3.40 8.42 -7.04
CA LEU A 151 3.95 8.28 -8.39
C LEU A 151 3.69 6.88 -8.97
N SER A 152 3.83 5.83 -8.16
CA SER A 152 3.47 4.46 -8.58
C SER A 152 1.99 4.32 -8.93
N ARG A 153 1.09 4.99 -8.19
CA ARG A 153 -0.34 5.06 -8.53
C ARG A 153 -0.57 5.74 -9.88
N LEU A 154 0.07 6.87 -10.14
CA LEU A 154 -0.08 7.58 -11.42
C LEU A 154 0.45 6.75 -12.61
N ALA A 155 1.58 6.05 -12.41
CA ALA A 155 2.12 5.16 -13.43
C ALA A 155 1.14 4.01 -13.76
N ALA A 156 0.47 3.45 -12.76
CA ALA A 156 -0.54 2.41 -12.95
C ALA A 156 -1.82 2.92 -13.64
N LEU A 157 -2.18 4.21 -13.47
CA LEU A 157 -3.32 4.80 -14.18
C LEU A 157 -3.02 5.14 -15.65
N LYS A 158 -1.75 5.28 -16.00
CA LYS A 158 -1.29 5.63 -17.35
C LYS A 158 -0.98 4.40 -18.21
N ALA A 159 -0.72 3.26 -17.59
CA ALA A 159 -0.46 1.98 -18.25
C ALA A 159 -1.77 1.33 -18.69
#